data_AF-A0A843AE26-F1
#
_entry.id   AF-A0A843AE26-F1
#
_cell.length_a   1.000
_cell.length_b   1.000
_cell.length_c   1.000
_cell.angle_alpha   90.00
_cell.angle_beta   90.00
_cell.angle_gamma   90.00
#
_symmetry.space_group_name_H-M   'P 1'
#
loop_
_entity.id
_entity.type
_entity.pdbx_description
1 polymer ?
#
loop_
_entity_poly.entity_id
_entity_poly.type
_entity_poly.pdbx_seq_one_letter_code
_entity_poly.pdbx_strand_id
1 'polypeptide(L)'
;MHIPDGYLTESVWITCYVISLTIIIYSYIRLRSKLKKEELSTSFFAVITAAVFALQMVNYPLGPGGTTAHLIGTPLLSIIFGPEAGIVGLSIVLLI
;
A
#
# COMPACT_ATOMS: atom_id res chain seq x y z
N MET A 1 -2.61 3.79 8.40
CA MET A 1 -3.49 4.97 8.61
C MET A 1 -2.90 6.13 7.83
N HIS A 2 -3.76 6.96 7.26
CA HIS A 2 -3.34 8.09 6.43
C HIS A 2 -2.99 9.30 7.29
N ILE A 3 -1.89 9.97 6.95
CA ILE A 3 -1.49 11.24 7.55
C ILE A 3 -1.91 12.33 6.54
N PRO A 4 -2.75 13.31 6.92
CA PRO A 4 -3.15 14.37 6.00
C PRO A 4 -1.98 15.26 5.57
N ASP A 5 -2.08 15.87 4.40
CA ASP A 5 -1.07 16.79 3.89
C ASP A 5 -0.85 17.98 4.84
N GLY A 6 0.40 18.43 4.93
CA GLY A 6 0.79 19.55 5.79
C GLY A 6 1.00 19.21 7.28
N TYR A 7 0.75 17.96 7.70
CA TYR A 7 1.00 17.53 9.08
C TYR A 7 2.47 17.22 9.39
N LEU A 8 3.27 16.89 8.36
CA LEU A 8 4.68 16.54 8.51
C LEU A 8 5.57 17.72 8.12
N THR A 9 6.65 17.91 8.87
CA THR A 9 7.70 18.87 8.51
C THR A 9 8.43 18.41 7.25
N GLU A 10 9.04 19.36 6.53
CA GLU A 10 9.73 19.12 5.27
C GLU A 10 10.78 18.01 5.35
N SER A 11 11.61 18.04 6.39
CA SER A 11 12.64 17.03 6.62
C SER A 11 12.08 15.62 6.82
N VAL A 12 10.91 15.50 7.46
CA VAL A 12 10.30 14.20 7.78
C VAL A 12 9.68 13.57 6.54
N TRP A 13 8.85 14.30 5.80
CA TRP A 13 8.19 13.71 4.63
C TRP A 13 9.21 13.37 3.54
N ILE A 14 10.23 14.22 3.29
CA ILE A 14 11.29 13.93 2.31
C ILE A 14 12.03 12.64 2.69
N THR A 15 12.42 12.50 3.96
CA THR A 15 13.13 11.31 4.43
C THR A 15 12.28 10.04 4.25
N CYS A 16 11.00 10.10 4.63
CA CYS A 16 10.07 8.98 4.45
C CYS A 16 9.89 8.62 2.96
N TYR A 17 9.80 9.60 2.07
CA TYR A 17 9.69 9.37 0.63
C TYR A 17 10.93 8.69 0.04
N VAL A 18 12.13 9.11 0.42
CA VAL A 18 13.37 8.48 -0.06
C VAL A 18 13.45 7.02 0.38
N ILE A 19 13.14 6.75 1.65
CA ILE A 19 13.14 5.39 2.20
C ILE A 19 12.06 4.54 1.52
N SER A 20 10.84 5.04 1.43
CA SER A 20 9.71 4.31 0.85
C SER A 20 9.94 4.01 -0.63
N LEU A 21 10.44 4.98 -1.41
CA LEU A 21 10.73 4.80 -2.83
C LEU A 21 11.76 3.70 -3.05
N THR A 22 12.82 3.64 -2.23
CA THR A 22 13.84 2.59 -2.32
C THR A 22 13.23 1.20 -2.08
N ILE A 23 12.38 1.08 -1.07
CA ILE A 23 11.69 -0.18 -0.72
C ILE A 23 10.71 -0.57 -1.84
N ILE A 24 9.92 0.37 -2.36
CA ILE A 24 8.95 0.15 -3.43
C ILE A 24 9.65 -0.34 -4.70
N ILE A 25 10.75 0.28 -5.10
CA ILE A 25 11.53 -0.13 -6.28
C ILE A 25 12.04 -1.56 -6.11
N TYR A 26 12.62 -1.88 -4.95
CA TYR A 26 13.10 -3.22 -4.66
C TYR A 26 11.98 -4.28 -4.71
N SER A 27 10.84 -3.99 -4.06
CA SER A 27 9.68 -4.87 -4.06
C SER A 27 9.09 -5.04 -5.46
N TYR A 28 9.03 -3.97 -6.26
CA TYR A 28 8.55 -4.02 -7.63
C TYR A 28 9.42 -4.92 -8.52
N ILE A 29 10.75 -4.81 -8.43
CA ILE A 29 11.66 -5.66 -9.21
C ILE A 29 11.42 -7.14 -8.91
N ARG A 30 11.27 -7.50 -7.62
CA ARG A 30 10.98 -8.88 -7.21
C ARG A 30 9.59 -9.34 -7.66
N LEU A 31 8.56 -8.52 -7.45
CA LEU A 31 7.20 -8.83 -7.88
C LEU A 31 7.13 -9.06 -9.39
N ARG A 32 7.77 -8.19 -10.18
CA ARG A 32 7.86 -8.32 -11.64
C ARG A 32 8.49 -9.65 -12.06
N SER A 33 9.49 -10.14 -11.31
CA SER A 33 10.07 -11.45 -11.59
C SER A 33 9.07 -12.58 -11.35
N LYS A 34 8.25 -12.52 -10.30
CA LYS A 34 7.22 -13.54 -10.02
C LYS A 34 6.14 -13.56 -11.10
N LEU A 35 5.69 -12.37 -11.52
CA LEU A 35 4.71 -12.20 -12.60
C LEU A 35 5.21 -12.76 -13.94
N LYS A 36 6.48 -12.52 -14.30
CA LYS A 36 7.09 -13.04 -15.53
C LYS A 36 7.19 -14.56 -15.57
N LYS A 37 7.30 -15.20 -14.41
CA LYS A 37 7.35 -16.66 -14.27
C LYS A 37 5.96 -17.29 -14.17
N GLU A 38 4.91 -16.48 -14.27
CA GLU A 38 3.51 -16.89 -14.06
C GLU A 38 3.24 -17.53 -12.68
N GLU A 39 4.11 -17.29 -11.71
CA GLU A 39 3.92 -17.73 -10.31
C GLU A 39 2.75 -17.00 -9.63
N LEU A 40 2.31 -15.88 -10.23
CA LEU A 40 1.26 -15.02 -9.72
C LEU A 40 0.43 -14.46 -10.89
N SER A 41 -0.89 -14.53 -10.78
CA SER A 41 -1.82 -13.95 -11.75
C SER A 41 -1.96 -12.43 -11.56
N THR A 42 -1.55 -11.65 -12.57
CA THR A 42 -1.67 -10.18 -12.57
C THR A 42 -3.11 -9.74 -12.35
N SER A 43 -4.08 -10.38 -13.01
CA SER A 43 -5.50 -10.01 -12.90
C SER A 43 -6.02 -10.26 -11.49
N PHE A 44 -5.65 -11.39 -10.87
CA PHE A 44 -6.08 -11.70 -9.51
C PHE A 44 -5.48 -10.71 -8.50
N PHE A 45 -4.19 -10.38 -8.62
CA PHE A 45 -3.56 -9.35 -7.78
C PHE A 45 -4.22 -7.99 -7.92
N ALA A 46 -4.54 -7.56 -9.14
CA ALA A 46 -5.20 -6.29 -9.40
C ALA A 46 -6.60 -6.23 -8.75
N VAL A 47 -7.41 -7.29 -8.90
CA VAL A 47 -8.75 -7.36 -8.31
C VAL A 47 -8.70 -7.31 -6.78
N ILE A 48 -7.80 -8.08 -6.15
CA ILE A 48 -7.65 -8.05 -4.69
C ILE A 48 -7.14 -6.69 -4.20
N THR A 49 -6.20 -6.07 -4.92
CA THR A 49 -5.71 -4.72 -4.58
C THR A 49 -6.84 -3.67 -4.68
N ALA A 50 -7.67 -3.75 -5.72
CA ALA A 50 -8.84 -2.87 -5.86
C ALA A 50 -9.89 -3.12 -4.76
N ALA A 51 -10.10 -4.38 -4.36
CA ALA A 51 -10.96 -4.71 -3.23
C ALA A 51 -10.41 -4.13 -1.91
N VAL A 52 -9.10 -4.18 -1.70
CA VAL A 52 -8.45 -3.53 -0.55
C VAL A 52 -8.72 -2.03 -0.58
N PHE A 53 -8.52 -1.34 -1.71
CA PHE A 53 -8.84 0.08 -1.86
C PHE A 53 -10.29 0.39 -1.45
N ALA A 54 -11.25 -0.35 -2.02
CA ALA A 54 -12.66 -0.17 -1.72
C ALA A 54 -12.98 -0.37 -0.23
N LEU A 55 -12.33 -1.35 0.42
CA LEU A 55 -12.48 -1.59 1.85
C LEU A 55 -11.85 -0.49 2.71
N GLN A 56 -10.81 0.20 2.25
CA GLN A 56 -10.24 1.36 2.98
C GLN A 56 -11.18 2.58 2.94
N MET A 57 -12.00 2.70 1.90
CA MET A 57 -13.01 3.78 1.80
C MET A 57 -14.14 3.62 2.83
N VAL A 58 -14.35 2.40 3.35
CA VAL A 58 -15.21 2.17 4.52
C VAL A 58 -14.43 2.56 5.78
N ASN A 59 -14.41 3.87 6.05
CA ASN A 59 -13.67 4.44 7.17
C ASN A 59 -14.61 4.93 8.29
N TYR A 60 -14.10 4.89 9.51
CA TYR A 60 -14.79 5.27 10.74
C TYR A 60 -14.07 6.47 11.38
N PRO A 61 -14.78 7.54 11.75
CA PRO A 61 -14.15 8.68 12.40
C PRO A 61 -13.65 8.31 13.80
N LEU A 62 -12.40 8.63 14.11
CA LEU A 62 -11.82 8.43 15.44
C LEU A 62 -11.72 9.77 16.16
N GLY A 63 -12.75 10.09 16.95
CA GLY A 63 -12.73 11.15 17.98
C GLY A 63 -12.43 12.59 17.51
N PRO A 64 -12.35 13.54 18.45
CA PRO A 64 -11.94 14.91 18.16
C PRO A 64 -10.43 14.96 17.93
N GLY A 65 -10.02 14.99 16.66
CA GLY A 65 -8.60 14.92 16.26
C GLY A 65 -8.34 14.63 14.77
N GLY A 66 -9.39 14.37 13.98
CA GLY A 66 -9.32 14.42 12.52
C GLY A 66 -8.78 13.17 11.81
N THR A 67 -8.53 12.08 12.53
CA THR A 67 -8.09 10.81 11.90
C THR A 67 -9.23 9.80 11.75
N THR A 68 -9.08 8.87 10.83
CA THR A 68 -10.05 7.80 10.55
C THR A 68 -9.45 6.42 10.80
N ALA A 69 -10.22 5.50 11.36
CA ALA A 69 -9.93 4.08 11.36
C ALA A 69 -10.48 3.42 10.09
N HIS A 70 -9.71 2.54 9.46
CA HIS A 70 -10.17 1.72 8.35
C HIS A 70 -9.35 0.42 8.26
N LEU A 71 -9.82 -0.51 7.45
CA LEU A 71 -9.06 -1.71 7.12
C LEU A 71 -7.79 -1.33 6.35
N ILE A 72 -6.66 -1.98 6.65
CA ILE A 72 -5.36 -1.65 6.04
C ILE A 72 -5.05 -2.56 4.83
N GLY A 73 -5.52 -3.81 4.82
CA GLY A 73 -5.42 -4.73 3.67
C GLY A 73 -4.02 -5.23 3.29
N THR A 74 -2.94 -4.57 3.74
CA THR A 74 -1.55 -5.00 3.48
C THR A 74 -1.23 -6.40 3.99
N PRO A 75 -1.65 -6.83 5.20
CA PRO A 75 -1.41 -8.20 5.67
C PRO A 75 -2.05 -9.24 4.74
N LEU A 76 -3.27 -8.97 4.26
CA LEU A 76 -3.98 -9.86 3.33
C LEU A 76 -3.21 -10.03 2.01
N LEU A 77 -2.80 -8.92 1.39
CA LEU A 77 -1.99 -8.95 0.17
C LEU A 77 -0.66 -9.69 0.39
N SER A 78 0.01 -9.44 1.50
CA SER A 78 1.29 -10.07 1.82
C SER A 78 1.17 -11.57 2.07
N ILE A 79 0.08 -12.05 2.67
CA ILE A 79 -0.15 -13.47 2.92
C ILE A 79 -0.45 -14.22 1.61
N ILE A 80 -1.28 -13.64 0.74
CA ILE A 80 -1.71 -14.31 -0.50
C ILE A 80 -0.60 -14.29 -1.55
N PHE A 81 0.09 -13.15 -1.70
CA PHE A 81 0.99 -12.88 -2.84
C PHE A 81 2.46 -12.72 -2.45
N GLY A 82 2.76 -12.75 -1.15
CA GLY A 82 4.07 -12.47 -0.60
C GLY A 82 4.28 -10.99 -0.25
N PRO A 83 5.28 -10.69 0.61
CA PRO A 83 5.47 -9.37 1.19
C PRO A 83 5.75 -8.29 0.13
N GLU A 84 6.43 -8.64 -0.97
CA GLU A 84 6.73 -7.68 -2.04
C GLU A 84 5.46 -7.20 -2.76
N ALA A 85 4.49 -8.10 -2.95
CA ALA A 85 3.20 -7.78 -3.53
C ALA A 85 2.37 -6.89 -2.61
N GLY A 86 2.41 -7.15 -1.29
CA GLY A 86 1.74 -6.30 -0.30
C GLY A 86 2.25 -4.87 -0.28
N ILE A 87 3.57 -4.68 -0.37
CA ILE A 87 4.19 -3.35 -0.45
C ILE A 87 3.75 -2.62 -1.72
N VAL A 88 3.87 -3.25 -2.89
CA VAL A 88 3.50 -2.63 -4.16
C VAL A 88 1.99 -2.34 -4.22
N GLY A 89 1.16 -3.31 -3.83
CA GLY A 89 -0.29 -3.17 -3.84
C GLY A 89 -0.77 -2.04 -2.94
N LEU A 90 -0.28 -1.96 -1.70
CA LEU A 90 -0.63 -0.85 -0.82
C LEU A 90 -0.10 0.50 -1.33
N SER A 91 1.09 0.53 -1.94
CA SER A 91 1.62 1.77 -2.52
C SER A 91 0.73 2.29 -3.65
N ILE A 92 0.14 1.39 -4.46
CA ILE A 92 -0.84 1.75 -5.48
C ILE A 92 -2.12 2.29 -4.83
N VAL A 93 -2.60 1.64 -3.77
CA VAL A 93 -3.80 2.08 -3.02
C VAL A 93 -3.61 3.49 -2.45
N LEU A 94 -2.42 3.82 -1.92
CA LEU A 94 -2.11 5.15 -1.37
C LEU A 94 -1.92 6.24 -2.43
N LEU A 95 -1.59 5.84 -3.66
CA LEU A 95 -1.34 6.77 -4.76
C LEU A 95 -2.64 7.23 -5.46
N ILE A 96 -3.69 6.40 -5.39
CA ILE A 96 -5.03 6.67 -5.96
C ILE A 96 -5.86 7.46 -4.94
#